data_AF-A0A5N0I3H2-F1
#
_entry.id   AF-A0A5N0I3H2-F1
#
_cell.length_a   1.000
_cell.length_b   1.000
_cell.length_c   1.000
_cell.angle_alpha   90.00
_cell.angle_beta   90.00
_cell.angle_gamma   90.00
#
_symmetry.space_group_name_H-M   'P 1'
#
loop_
_entity.id
_entity.type
_entity.pdbx_description
1 polymer ?
#
loop_
_entity_poly.entity_id
_entity_poly.type
_entity_poly.pdbx_seq_one_letter_code
_entity_poly.pdbx_strand_id
1 'polypeptide(L)'
;MSVLATLLTFVQQVAGTPYVTGGDSPAGTDCSGLVSWVSNAATDRPIFGDRFDTGNEESALLARGFRYGTAPGALVVGWNRQHTAVTLPDGTAVSSGEGGGVRIGGGGAYQPQFTHHMFLPVDSQETEDAPPREDGVVLVDAATPEDDDSAPALPESVGVDLPEPVGDDDGT
;
A
#
# COMPACT_ATOMS: atom_id res chain seq x y z
N MET A 1 11.09 -16.33 -14.74
CA MET A 1 10.21 -16.12 -13.58
C MET A 1 10.49 -14.72 -13.10
N SER A 2 9.49 -13.85 -13.02
CA SER A 2 9.67 -12.47 -12.57
C SER A 2 9.93 -12.42 -11.07
N VAL A 3 10.58 -11.34 -10.61
CA VAL A 3 10.77 -11.07 -9.18
C VAL A 3 9.42 -11.00 -8.46
N LEU A 4 8.41 -10.38 -9.10
CA LEU A 4 7.04 -10.28 -8.59
C LEU A 4 6.41 -11.67 -8.34
N ALA A 5 6.46 -12.58 -9.32
CA ALA A 5 5.88 -13.92 -9.16
C ALA A 5 6.56 -14.73 -8.03
N THR A 6 7.89 -14.58 -7.89
CA THR A 6 8.64 -15.19 -6.79
C THR A 6 8.23 -14.61 -5.43
N LEU A 7 8.12 -13.28 -5.32
CA LEU A 7 7.69 -12.60 -4.10
C LEU A 7 6.26 -12.97 -3.68
N LEU A 8 5.31 -12.98 -4.63
CA LEU A 8 3.92 -13.37 -4.37
C LEU A 8 3.82 -14.84 -3.95
N THR A 9 4.61 -15.73 -4.55
CA THR A 9 4.65 -17.14 -4.17
C THR A 9 5.24 -17.30 -2.76
N PHE A 10 6.34 -16.60 -2.47
CA PHE A 10 6.98 -16.63 -1.15
C PHE A 10 6.06 -16.10 -0.05
N VAL A 11 5.42 -14.94 -0.26
CA VAL A 11 4.51 -14.32 0.71
C VAL A 11 3.29 -15.22 0.99
N GLN A 12 2.75 -15.90 -0.01
CA GLN A 12 1.70 -16.91 0.19
C GLN A 12 2.18 -18.14 0.98
N GLN A 13 3.45 -18.54 0.84
CA GLN A 13 4.04 -19.65 1.60
C GLN A 13 4.31 -19.31 3.08
N VAL A 14 4.67 -18.06 3.40
CA VAL A 14 4.92 -17.61 4.78
C VAL A 14 3.71 -17.01 5.49
N ALA A 15 2.57 -16.85 4.80
CA ALA A 15 1.32 -16.42 5.41
C ALA A 15 0.90 -17.39 6.53
N GLY A 16 0.65 -16.87 7.72
CA GLY A 16 0.34 -17.66 8.92
C GLY A 16 1.56 -18.07 9.76
N THR A 17 2.80 -17.80 9.33
CA THR A 17 4.00 -18.00 10.17
C THR A 17 3.86 -17.19 11.48
N PRO A 18 4.01 -17.81 12.68
CA PRO A 18 3.77 -17.15 13.97
C PRO A 18 4.64 -15.91 14.23
N TYR A 19 4.15 -15.00 15.07
CA TYR A 19 4.97 -13.88 15.55
C TYR A 19 5.99 -14.36 16.58
N VAL A 20 7.28 -14.15 16.32
CA VAL A 20 8.37 -14.44 17.26
C VAL A 20 9.37 -13.31 17.22
N THR A 21 9.55 -12.60 18.33
CA THR A 21 10.55 -11.53 18.48
C THR A 21 11.97 -12.06 18.21
N GLY A 22 12.69 -11.44 17.29
CA GLY A 22 14.00 -11.89 16.81
C GLY A 22 13.95 -13.11 15.87
N GLY A 23 12.76 -13.56 15.46
CA GLY A 23 12.59 -14.76 14.64
C GLY A 23 13.01 -14.57 13.18
N ASP A 24 13.77 -15.53 12.68
CA ASP A 24 14.32 -15.57 11.32
C ASP A 24 14.25 -16.99 10.74
N SER A 25 13.09 -17.64 10.88
CA SER A 25 12.84 -18.97 10.33
C SER A 25 11.35 -19.19 10.03
N PRO A 26 10.98 -20.22 9.24
CA PRO A 26 9.57 -20.59 9.03
C PRO A 26 8.77 -20.91 10.31
N ALA A 27 9.45 -21.19 11.43
CA ALA A 27 8.81 -21.41 12.73
C ALA A 27 8.31 -20.12 13.41
N GLY A 28 8.78 -18.95 12.97
CA GLY A 28 8.30 -17.66 13.46
C GLY A 28 9.20 -16.47 13.09
N THR A 29 8.59 -15.29 12.98
CA THR A 29 9.28 -14.03 12.67
C THR A 29 8.61 -12.81 13.28
N ASP A 30 9.36 -11.74 13.50
CA ASP A 30 8.82 -10.43 13.85
C ASP A 30 8.53 -9.56 12.62
N CYS A 31 8.12 -8.31 12.84
CA CYS A 31 7.89 -7.35 11.76
C CYS A 31 9.13 -7.18 10.87
N SER A 32 10.28 -6.92 11.48
CA SER A 32 11.54 -6.70 10.77
C SER A 32 12.11 -7.95 10.09
N GLY A 33 11.91 -9.14 10.66
CA GLY A 33 12.32 -10.40 10.04
C GLY A 33 11.54 -10.69 8.76
N LEU A 34 10.21 -10.49 8.76
CA LEU A 34 9.39 -10.58 7.54
C LEU A 34 9.87 -9.61 6.46
N VAL A 35 10.10 -8.33 6.82
CA VAL A 35 10.56 -7.32 5.88
C VAL A 35 11.98 -7.62 5.39
N SER A 36 12.83 -8.22 6.23
CA SER A 36 14.14 -8.76 5.83
C SER A 36 14.00 -9.83 4.76
N TRP A 37 13.13 -10.82 4.98
CA TRP A 37 12.91 -11.92 4.03
C TRP A 37 12.43 -11.42 2.67
N VAL A 38 11.44 -10.52 2.66
CA VAL A 38 10.88 -9.95 1.42
C VAL A 38 11.93 -9.11 0.70
N SER A 39 12.70 -8.30 1.44
CA SER A 39 13.80 -7.49 0.86
C SER A 39 14.97 -8.34 0.36
N ASN A 40 15.25 -9.48 1.00
CA ASN A 40 16.26 -10.44 0.55
C ASN A 40 15.82 -11.17 -0.72
N ALA A 41 14.59 -11.69 -0.73
CA ALA A 41 14.01 -12.37 -1.89
C ALA A 41 13.90 -11.45 -3.11
N ALA A 42 13.65 -10.16 -2.92
CA ALA A 42 13.59 -9.16 -3.99
C ALA A 42 14.97 -8.77 -4.55
N THR A 43 16.07 -9.18 -3.91
CA THR A 43 17.44 -8.76 -4.26
C THR A 43 18.42 -9.92 -4.42
N ASP A 44 17.89 -11.11 -4.74
CA ASP A 44 18.63 -12.37 -4.95
C ASP A 44 19.57 -12.74 -3.77
N ARG A 45 19.19 -12.36 -2.54
CA ARG A 45 19.90 -12.72 -1.30
C ARG A 45 19.27 -13.97 -0.65
N PRO A 46 20.04 -14.70 0.18
CA PRO A 46 19.47 -15.71 1.07
C PRO A 46 18.34 -15.12 1.91
N ILE A 47 17.15 -15.75 1.85
CA ILE A 47 15.95 -15.23 2.51
C ILE A 47 16.17 -15.13 4.03
N PHE A 48 16.72 -16.18 4.64
CA PHE A 48 17.05 -16.29 6.06
C PHE A 48 18.55 -16.04 6.30
N GLY A 49 18.91 -15.56 7.49
CA GLY A 49 20.30 -15.39 7.94
C GLY A 49 20.94 -14.03 7.62
N ASP A 50 20.37 -13.26 6.69
CA ASP A 50 20.70 -11.85 6.43
C ASP A 50 19.54 -10.96 6.90
N ARG A 51 19.24 -11.02 8.20
CA ARG A 51 18.17 -10.22 8.84
C ARG A 51 18.64 -8.83 9.25
N PHE A 52 17.70 -7.90 9.30
CA PHE A 52 17.84 -6.58 9.92
C PHE A 52 16.72 -6.33 10.94
N ASP A 53 16.79 -5.19 11.63
CA ASP A 53 15.79 -4.69 12.58
C ASP A 53 15.52 -3.20 12.35
N THR A 54 14.47 -2.64 12.95
CA THR A 54 14.07 -1.23 12.74
C THR A 54 15.15 -0.22 13.14
N GLY A 55 16.19 -0.64 13.87
CA GLY A 55 17.34 0.19 14.24
C GLY A 55 18.43 0.29 13.15
N ASN A 56 18.51 -0.67 12.22
CA ASN A 56 19.46 -0.66 11.10
C ASN A 56 18.80 -0.80 9.70
N GLU A 57 17.47 -0.89 9.64
CA GLU A 57 16.64 -1.06 8.45
C GLU A 57 17.02 -0.11 7.30
N GLU A 58 17.19 1.20 7.54
CA GLU A 58 17.62 2.17 6.51
C GLU A 58 18.90 1.74 5.79
N SER A 59 19.97 1.45 6.54
CA SER A 59 21.25 1.02 5.98
C SER A 59 21.16 -0.36 5.32
N ALA A 60 20.33 -1.25 5.86
CA ALA A 60 20.11 -2.59 5.32
C ALA A 60 19.36 -2.56 3.97
N LEU A 61 18.37 -1.67 3.82
CA LEU A 61 17.62 -1.43 2.60
C LEU A 61 18.48 -0.71 1.54
N LEU A 62 19.28 0.30 1.95
CA LEU A 62 20.26 0.93 1.05
C LEU A 62 21.28 -0.08 0.50
N ALA A 63 21.81 -0.98 1.32
CA ALA A 63 22.70 -2.07 0.89
C ALA A 63 22.01 -3.11 -0.03
N ARG A 64 20.69 -3.07 -0.12
CA ARG A 64 19.82 -3.86 -1.02
C ARG A 64 19.37 -3.06 -2.24
N GLY A 65 19.86 -1.83 -2.44
CA GLY A 65 19.54 -1.00 -3.62
C GLY A 65 18.20 -0.27 -3.54
N PHE A 66 17.54 -0.28 -2.38
CA PHE A 66 16.35 0.54 -2.16
C PHE A 66 16.71 2.04 -2.20
N ARG A 67 15.72 2.86 -2.55
CA ARG A 67 15.79 4.33 -2.66
C ARG A 67 14.80 4.95 -1.68
N TYR A 68 15.07 6.17 -1.22
CA TYR A 68 14.16 6.89 -0.31
C TYR A 68 12.82 7.25 -0.97
N GLY A 69 11.74 7.20 -0.20
CA GLY A 69 10.38 7.52 -0.63
C GLY A 69 9.57 6.29 -1.03
N THR A 70 8.60 6.49 -1.92
CA THR A 70 7.70 5.45 -2.43
C THR A 70 7.58 5.59 -3.95
N ALA A 71 7.20 4.52 -4.65
CA ALA A 71 6.91 4.56 -6.08
C ALA A 71 5.78 3.58 -6.44
N PRO A 72 4.93 3.90 -7.43
CA PRO A 72 3.95 2.95 -7.94
C PRO A 72 4.65 1.77 -8.64
N GLY A 73 4.08 0.57 -8.55
CA GLY A 73 4.65 -0.62 -9.20
C GLY A 73 6.00 -1.08 -8.62
N ALA A 74 6.39 -0.59 -7.44
CA ALA A 74 7.64 -0.93 -6.75
C ALA A 74 7.37 -1.69 -5.45
N LEU A 75 8.37 -2.42 -4.97
CA LEU A 75 8.34 -2.98 -3.62
C LEU A 75 8.60 -1.84 -2.62
N VAL A 76 7.64 -1.51 -1.75
CA VAL A 76 7.73 -0.39 -0.81
C VAL A 76 7.77 -0.90 0.62
N VAL A 77 8.70 -0.39 1.42
CA VAL A 77 8.83 -0.65 2.86
C VAL A 77 8.57 0.65 3.62
N GLY A 78 7.75 0.58 4.66
CA GLY A 78 7.43 1.68 5.55
C GLY A 78 7.70 1.27 6.99
N TRP A 79 8.41 2.11 7.74
CA TRP A 79 8.78 1.79 9.12
C TRP A 79 8.86 3.01 10.05
N ASN A 80 8.92 2.69 11.34
CA ASN A 80 9.28 3.59 12.43
C ASN A 80 10.14 2.80 13.44
N ARG A 81 10.45 3.38 14.62
CA ARG A 81 11.29 2.70 15.62
C ARG A 81 10.70 1.40 16.21
N GLN A 82 9.39 1.20 16.11
CA GLN A 82 8.67 0.10 16.77
C GLN A 82 8.14 -0.96 15.79
N HIS A 83 7.88 -0.60 14.54
CA HIS A 83 7.21 -1.46 13.58
C HIS A 83 7.65 -1.16 12.14
N THR A 84 7.58 -2.18 11.29
CA THR A 84 7.81 -2.10 9.84
C THR A 84 6.86 -3.03 9.11
N ALA A 85 6.43 -2.64 7.92
CA ALA A 85 5.61 -3.44 7.02
C ALA A 85 5.94 -3.13 5.55
N VAL A 86 5.52 -4.03 4.66
CA VAL A 86 5.86 -3.99 3.24
C VAL A 86 4.60 -4.00 2.37
N THR A 87 4.67 -3.31 1.24
CA THR A 87 3.68 -3.40 0.15
C THR A 87 4.41 -3.91 -1.08
N LEU A 88 3.93 -5.03 -1.63
CA LEU A 88 4.44 -5.64 -2.85
C LEU A 88 4.15 -4.78 -4.09
N PRO A 89 4.85 -5.01 -5.23
CA PRO A 89 4.72 -4.21 -6.45
C PRO A 89 3.31 -4.19 -7.06
N ASP A 90 2.50 -5.24 -6.84
CA ASP A 90 1.09 -5.33 -7.25
C ASP A 90 0.13 -4.57 -6.30
N GLY A 91 0.64 -3.99 -5.22
CA GLY A 91 -0.13 -3.35 -4.16
C GLY A 91 -0.49 -4.26 -2.99
N THR A 92 -0.11 -5.55 -3.02
CA THR A 92 -0.41 -6.47 -1.91
C THR A 92 0.36 -6.08 -0.64
N ALA A 93 -0.38 -5.65 0.39
CA ALA A 93 0.15 -5.38 1.72
C ALA A 93 0.55 -6.69 2.46
N VAL A 94 1.67 -6.67 3.17
CA VAL A 94 2.14 -7.78 4.02
C VAL A 94 2.74 -7.24 5.31
N SER A 95 2.39 -7.84 6.44
CA SER A 95 2.92 -7.45 7.76
C SER A 95 3.01 -8.64 8.72
N SER A 96 3.79 -8.48 9.79
CA SER A 96 3.85 -9.40 10.93
C SER A 96 3.84 -8.59 12.22
N GLY A 97 3.01 -8.95 13.20
CA GLY A 97 2.82 -8.25 14.47
C GLY A 97 1.47 -7.52 14.59
N GLU A 98 0.75 -7.35 13.48
CA GLU A 98 -0.51 -6.60 13.43
C GLU A 98 -1.73 -7.50 13.71
N GLY A 99 -1.81 -8.00 14.95
CA GLY A 99 -2.82 -8.96 15.39
C GLY A 99 -2.37 -10.42 15.33
N GLY A 100 -1.08 -10.68 15.10
CA GLY A 100 -0.52 -12.03 15.06
C GLY A 100 0.80 -12.08 14.29
N GLY A 101 1.09 -13.24 13.71
CA GLY A 101 2.24 -13.43 12.82
C GLY A 101 2.05 -12.84 11.43
N VAL A 102 2.73 -13.43 10.45
CA VAL A 102 2.72 -12.99 9.06
C VAL A 102 1.31 -13.07 8.47
N ARG A 103 0.83 -11.97 7.90
CA ARG A 103 -0.47 -11.85 7.24
C ARG A 103 -0.37 -11.07 5.93
N ILE A 104 -1.31 -11.35 5.03
CA ILE A 104 -1.55 -10.60 3.80
C ILE A 104 -2.73 -9.65 4.06
N GLY A 105 -2.65 -8.42 3.56
CA GLY A 105 -3.62 -7.35 3.78
C GLY A 105 -3.24 -6.37 4.91
N GLY A 106 -4.17 -5.47 5.25
CA GLY A 106 -3.89 -4.32 6.10
C GLY A 106 -3.37 -3.12 5.32
N GLY A 107 -2.71 -2.17 5.99
CA GLY A 107 -2.21 -0.95 5.36
C GLY A 107 -0.84 -1.08 4.67
N GLY A 108 -0.16 -2.22 4.82
CA GLY A 108 1.17 -2.45 4.27
C GLY A 108 2.15 -1.36 4.69
N ALA A 109 3.03 -0.94 3.78
CA ALA A 109 3.98 0.14 3.98
C ALA A 109 3.36 1.55 4.03
N TYR A 110 2.06 1.72 3.73
CA TYR A 110 1.41 3.05 3.60
C TYR A 110 0.65 3.49 4.86
N GLN A 111 0.96 2.89 6.00
CA GLN A 111 0.27 3.22 7.25
C GLN A 111 0.70 4.58 7.81
N PRO A 112 -0.23 5.37 8.39
CA PRO A 112 0.06 6.72 8.89
C PRO A 112 1.02 6.75 10.09
N GLN A 113 1.33 5.60 10.69
CA GLN A 113 2.30 5.48 11.77
C GLN A 113 3.77 5.45 11.30
N PHE A 114 4.03 5.22 10.01
CA PHE A 114 5.40 5.12 9.50
C PHE A 114 5.98 6.49 9.16
N THR A 115 7.20 6.72 9.62
CA THR A 115 7.93 7.99 9.48
C THR A 115 9.05 7.90 8.45
N HIS A 116 9.43 6.68 8.06
CA HIS A 116 10.43 6.39 7.04
C HIS A 116 9.81 5.48 5.98
N HIS A 117 10.16 5.75 4.71
CA HIS A 117 9.73 4.95 3.58
C HIS A 117 10.89 4.80 2.59
N MET A 118 11.03 3.59 2.05
CA MET A 118 11.96 3.29 0.97
C MET A 118 11.31 2.33 -0.02
N PHE A 119 11.74 2.38 -1.27
CA PHE A 119 11.27 1.50 -2.33
C PHE A 119 12.40 0.88 -3.13
N LEU A 120 12.20 -0.36 -3.56
CA LEU A 120 13.01 -1.03 -4.56
C LEU A 120 12.21 -1.04 -5.87
N PRO A 121 12.67 -0.35 -6.94
CA PRO A 121 12.12 -0.58 -8.27
C PRO A 121 12.36 -2.04 -8.62
N VAL A 122 11.29 -2.76 -8.93
CA VAL A 122 11.38 -4.06 -9.61
C VAL A 122 10.92 -3.84 -11.05
N ASP A 123 11.48 -4.60 -11.99
CA ASP A 123 11.03 -4.58 -13.38
C ASP A 123 9.64 -5.23 -13.49
N SER A 124 8.62 -4.41 -13.29
CA SER A 124 7.20 -4.77 -13.37
C SER A 124 6.71 -4.96 -14.82
N GLN A 125 7.54 -5.51 -15.72
CA GLN A 125 7.18 -5.72 -17.13
C GLN A 125 6.19 -6.89 -17.37
N GLU A 126 5.51 -7.36 -16.33
CA GLU A 126 4.23 -8.10 -16.41
C GLU A 126 3.00 -7.20 -16.08
N THR A 127 3.21 -5.90 -15.90
CA THR A 127 2.20 -4.84 -15.68
C THR A 127 2.28 -3.74 -16.76
N GLU A 128 3.20 -3.87 -17.72
CA GLU A 128 3.45 -2.91 -18.80
C GLU A 128 2.66 -3.19 -20.08
N ASP A 129 1.39 -3.62 -19.94
CA ASP A 129 0.34 -3.50 -20.96
C ASP A 129 -0.71 -2.44 -20.55
N ALA A 130 -0.36 -1.57 -19.60
CA ALA A 130 -1.05 -0.31 -19.37
C ALA A 130 -0.26 0.80 -20.09
N PRO A 131 -0.85 1.53 -21.07
CA PRO A 131 -0.15 2.62 -21.73
C PRO A 131 0.21 3.71 -20.71
N PRO A 132 1.33 4.42 -20.90
CA PRO A 132 1.71 5.51 -20.00
C PRO A 132 0.58 6.55 -19.98
N ARG A 133 0.16 6.93 -18.77
CA ARG A 133 -0.67 8.12 -18.60
C ARG A 133 0.23 9.33 -18.80
N GLU A 134 0.35 9.74 -20.07
CA GLU A 134 1.05 10.95 -20.49
C GLU A 134 0.41 12.17 -19.81
N ASP A 135 1.06 12.72 -18.81
CA ASP A 135 0.68 14.00 -18.20
C ASP A 135 0.97 15.15 -19.18
N GLY A 136 -0.10 15.72 -19.75
CA GLY A 136 -0.11 17.10 -20.23
C GLY A 136 0.04 17.34 -21.74
N VAL A 137 -1.08 17.62 -22.40
CA VAL A 137 -1.12 18.62 -23.49
C VAL A 137 -2.19 19.68 -23.19
N VAL A 138 -1.75 20.93 -23.05
CA VAL A 138 -2.65 22.09 -23.01
C VAL A 138 -2.92 22.52 -24.45
N LEU A 139 -4.20 22.50 -24.85
CA LEU A 139 -4.66 23.12 -26.09
C LEU A 139 -5.79 24.09 -25.77
N VAL A 140 -5.40 25.34 -25.54
CA VAL A 140 -6.30 26.51 -25.66
C VAL A 140 -6.23 26.94 -27.12
N ASP A 141 -7.35 26.94 -27.85
CA ASP A 141 -7.98 28.19 -28.30
C ASP A 141 -9.38 28.02 -28.96
N ALA A 142 -10.16 29.09 -28.87
CA ALA A 142 -11.46 29.47 -29.44
C ALA A 142 -12.19 28.62 -30.51
N ALA A 143 -13.52 28.45 -30.32
CA ALA A 143 -14.55 29.08 -31.17
C ALA A 143 -15.99 29.02 -30.56
N THR A 144 -16.69 30.15 -30.61
CA THR A 144 -18.14 30.40 -30.42
C THR A 144 -18.58 31.20 -31.67
N PRO A 145 -19.82 31.18 -32.24
CA PRO A 145 -21.18 31.03 -31.67
C PRO A 145 -21.98 29.89 -32.37
N GLU A 146 -23.33 29.73 -32.44
CA GLU A 146 -24.52 30.60 -32.23
C GLU A 146 -25.67 29.84 -31.49
N ASP A 147 -26.79 30.55 -31.24
CA ASP A 147 -28.06 30.17 -30.59
C ASP A 147 -28.76 28.86 -31.04
N ASP A 148 -29.54 28.26 -30.13
CA ASP A 148 -30.93 27.88 -30.42
C ASP A 148 -31.83 28.12 -29.18
N ASP A 149 -32.93 28.84 -29.37
CA ASP A 149 -33.87 29.27 -28.33
C ASP A 149 -34.96 28.21 -28.10
N SER A 150 -35.08 27.68 -26.88
CA SER A 150 -36.30 27.03 -26.40
C SER A 150 -36.28 26.76 -24.88
N ALA A 151 -36.70 27.75 -24.10
CA ALA A 151 -37.32 27.49 -22.80
C ALA A 151 -38.85 27.31 -22.99
N PRO A 152 -39.49 26.40 -22.25
CA PRO A 152 -40.53 26.93 -21.36
C PRO A 152 -40.67 26.23 -20.00
N ALA A 153 -40.96 27.07 -19.01
CA ALA A 153 -41.85 26.86 -17.86
C ALA A 153 -41.62 25.68 -16.89
N LEU A 154 -41.29 26.04 -15.64
CA LEU A 154 -41.57 25.24 -14.44
C LEU A 154 -43.09 25.10 -14.21
N PRO A 155 -43.55 23.98 -13.62
CA PRO A 155 -44.70 23.99 -12.73
C PRO A 155 -44.33 23.71 -11.26
N GLU A 156 -45.16 24.22 -10.36
CA GLU A 156 -44.96 24.27 -8.91
C GLU A 156 -45.35 22.97 -8.16
N SER A 157 -44.74 22.80 -6.98
CA SER A 157 -45.28 22.30 -5.70
C SER A 157 -46.43 21.26 -5.64
N VAL A 158 -46.19 20.15 -4.91
CA VAL A 158 -47.03 19.48 -3.86
C VAL A 158 -46.35 18.13 -3.55
N GLY A 159 -45.75 17.91 -2.36
CA GLY A 159 -46.40 17.37 -1.15
C GLY A 159 -45.97 15.89 -0.96
N VAL A 160 -45.92 15.26 0.22
CA VAL A 160 -46.29 15.60 1.61
C VAL A 160 -45.38 14.75 2.56
N ASP A 161 -45.35 15.14 3.84
CA ASP A 161 -45.08 14.32 5.03
C ASP A 161 -43.64 14.21 5.59
N LEU A 162 -43.57 14.56 6.88
CA LEU A 162 -42.42 14.52 7.78
C LEU A 162 -42.84 13.74 9.03
N PRO A 163 -42.06 12.76 9.50
CA PRO A 163 -42.11 12.36 10.90
C PRO A 163 -40.92 12.93 11.69
N GLU A 164 -41.21 13.33 12.92
CA GLU A 164 -40.32 14.08 13.82
C GLU A 164 -39.28 13.18 14.52
N PRO A 165 -38.08 13.68 14.85
CA PRO A 165 -37.18 13.00 15.78
C PRO A 165 -37.65 13.22 17.22
N VAL A 166 -38.20 12.17 17.84
CA VAL A 166 -38.40 12.14 19.30
C VAL A 166 -37.04 12.07 20.01
N GLY A 167 -36.80 13.02 20.91
CA GLY A 167 -35.61 13.11 21.76
C GLY A 167 -36.04 13.58 23.15
N ASP A 168 -35.81 12.73 24.15
CA ASP A 168 -36.49 12.76 25.44
C ASP A 168 -36.15 13.96 26.34
N ASP A 169 -37.06 14.23 27.29
CA ASP A 169 -37.07 15.37 28.22
C ASP A 169 -36.11 15.19 29.42
N ASP A 170 -35.93 16.29 30.16
CA ASP A 170 -35.07 16.42 31.34
C ASP A 170 -35.44 15.45 32.48
N GLY A 171 -34.44 14.78 33.06
CA GLY A 171 -34.58 13.84 34.17
C GLY A 171 -33.78 14.30 35.40
N THR A 172 -34.49 14.94 36.35
CA THR A 172 -34.01 15.44 37.65
C THR A 172 -33.37 14.37 38.55
#